data_AF-A0A661UR49-F1
#
_entry.id   AF-A0A661UR49-F1
#
_cell.length_a   1.000
_cell.length_b   1.000
_cell.length_c   1.000
_cell.angle_alpha   90.00
_cell.angle_beta   90.00
_cell.angle_gamma   90.00
#
_symmetry.space_group_name_H-M   'P 1'
#
loop_
_entity.id
_entity.type
_entity.pdbx_description
1 polymer ?
#
loop_
_entity_poly.entity_id
_entity_poly.type
_entity_poly.pdbx_seq_one_letter_code
_entity_poly.pdbx_strand_id
1 'polypeptide(L)'
;MKKYLFIIIIILLVVSLQAESKWLGKDKVLHFTGSAFLTYWNYGINKDILEHSSKKSVYFAVSFTLALGTIKEYSDKKLKKTGFNWHDLAYDTVGVITGIVLINNLR
;
A
#
# COMPACT_ATOMS: atom_id res chain seq x y z
N MET A 1 -26.23 18.15 -34.04
CA MET A 1 -24.90 18.58 -33.55
C MET A 1 -24.74 18.39 -32.03
N LYS A 2 -25.56 19.00 -31.18
CA LYS A 2 -25.44 18.88 -29.70
C LYS A 2 -25.54 17.45 -29.14
N LYS A 3 -26.35 16.58 -29.76
CA LYS A 3 -26.52 15.16 -29.37
C LYS A 3 -25.24 14.33 -29.56
N TYR A 4 -24.57 14.53 -30.71
CA TYR A 4 -23.29 13.88 -31.00
C TYR A 4 -22.16 14.42 -30.13
N LEU A 5 -22.20 15.72 -29.80
CA LEU A 5 -21.26 16.34 -28.87
C LEU A 5 -21.37 15.72 -27.46
N PHE A 6 -22.58 15.49 -26.97
CA PHE A 6 -22.81 14.84 -25.68
C PHE A 6 -22.34 13.39 -25.65
N ILE A 7 -22.57 12.64 -26.73
CA ILE A 7 -22.07 11.26 -26.87
C ILE A 7 -20.54 11.24 -26.92
N ILE A 8 -19.91 12.17 -27.64
CA ILE A 8 -18.45 12.31 -27.68
C ILE A 8 -17.89 12.64 -26.30
N ILE A 9 -18.54 13.54 -25.54
CA ILE A 9 -18.13 13.87 -24.17
C ILE A 9 -18.25 12.64 -23.26
N ILE A 10 -19.33 11.87 -23.35
CA ILE A 10 -19.48 10.62 -22.58
C ILE A 10 -18.41 9.59 -22.95
N ILE A 11 -18.14 9.40 -24.25
CA ILE A 11 -17.09 8.48 -24.71
C ILE A 11 -15.71 8.94 -24.20
N LEU A 12 -15.42 10.24 -24.26
CA LEU A 12 -14.17 10.80 -23.73
C LEU A 12 -14.05 10.63 -22.21
N LEU A 13 -15.14 10.81 -21.45
CA LEU A 13 -15.19 10.57 -20.00
C LEU A 13 -15.00 9.10 -19.66
N VAL A 14 -15.61 8.18 -20.41
CA VAL A 14 -15.47 6.73 -20.22
C VAL A 14 -14.05 6.26 -20.57
N VAL A 15 -13.46 6.78 -21.64
CA VAL A 15 -12.06 6.49 -22.04
C VAL A 15 -11.07 7.05 -21.01
N SER A 16 -11.33 8.22 -20.42
CA SER A 16 -10.50 8.77 -19.35
C SER A 16 -10.69 8.05 -18.00
N LEU A 17 -11.82 7.40 -17.76
CA LEU A 17 -12.02 6.47 -16.64
C LEU A 17 -11.34 5.11 -16.86
N GLN A 18 -11.15 4.68 -18.11
CA GLN A 18 -10.35 3.50 -18.47
C GLN A 18 -8.84 3.74 -18.45
N ALA A 19 -8.38 4.98 -18.28
CA ALA A 19 -6.98 5.21 -17.93
C ALA A 19 -6.75 4.59 -16.54
N GLU A 20 -6.07 3.45 -16.48
CA GLU A 20 -5.70 2.79 -15.22
C GLU A 20 -5.12 3.83 -14.27
N SER A 21 -5.91 4.21 -13.27
CA SER A 21 -5.45 5.17 -12.27
C SER A 21 -4.33 4.49 -11.51
N LYS A 22 -3.14 5.10 -11.52
CA LYS A 22 -2.01 4.65 -10.70
C LYS A 22 -2.35 4.64 -9.20
N TRP A 23 -3.44 5.30 -8.80
CA TRP A 23 -3.96 5.32 -7.43
C TRP A 23 -5.08 4.31 -7.19
N LEU A 24 -5.85 3.89 -8.20
CA LEU A 24 -7.02 3.03 -8.00
C LEU A 24 -6.84 1.71 -8.75
N GLY A 25 -6.56 0.65 -7.99
CA GLY A 25 -6.38 -0.69 -8.54
C GLY A 25 -6.35 -1.76 -7.46
N LYS A 26 -6.61 -3.02 -7.85
CA LYS A 26 -6.57 -4.18 -6.95
C LYS A 26 -5.22 -4.34 -6.25
N ASP A 27 -4.15 -4.04 -6.97
CA ASP A 27 -2.78 -4.02 -6.48
C ASP A 27 -2.60 -3.07 -5.28
N LYS A 28 -3.23 -1.89 -5.29
CA LYS A 28 -3.18 -0.92 -4.19
C LYS A 28 -3.85 -1.42 -2.90
N VAL A 29 -4.93 -2.19 -3.06
CA VAL A 29 -5.60 -2.87 -1.93
C VAL A 29 -4.66 -3.90 -1.29
N LEU A 30 -3.87 -4.61 -2.09
CA LEU A 30 -2.89 -5.59 -1.57
C LEU A 30 -1.73 -4.90 -0.84
N HIS A 31 -1.20 -3.81 -1.39
CA HIS A 31 -0.19 -3.00 -0.71
C HIS A 31 -0.68 -2.49 0.65
N PHE A 32 -1.88 -1.91 0.70
CA PHE A 32 -2.47 -1.45 1.95
C PHE A 32 -2.74 -2.57 2.96
N THR A 33 -3.52 -3.59 2.57
CA THR A 33 -3.93 -4.65 3.49
C THR A 33 -2.75 -5.52 3.91
N GLY A 34 -1.85 -5.83 2.98
CA GLY A 34 -0.61 -6.56 3.24
C GLY A 34 0.30 -5.82 4.21
N SER A 35 0.53 -4.52 4.00
CA SER A 35 1.36 -3.71 4.90
C SER A 35 0.73 -3.55 6.29
N ALA A 36 -0.59 -3.35 6.38
CA ALA A 36 -1.29 -3.31 7.66
C ALA A 36 -1.17 -4.63 8.42
N PHE A 37 -1.42 -5.76 7.74
CA PHE A 37 -1.30 -7.09 8.29
C PHE A 37 0.13 -7.39 8.74
N LEU A 38 1.13 -7.14 7.87
CA LEU A 38 2.53 -7.38 8.19
C LEU A 38 2.95 -6.58 9.41
N THR A 39 2.59 -5.30 9.49
CA THR A 39 2.89 -4.42 10.65
C THR A 39 2.34 -5.01 11.94
N TYR A 40 1.04 -5.35 11.96
CA TYR A 40 0.39 -5.93 13.14
C TYR A 40 0.98 -7.28 13.53
N TRP A 41 1.17 -8.17 12.55
CA TRP A 41 1.67 -9.53 12.75
C TRP A 41 3.09 -9.53 13.30
N ASN A 42 4.00 -8.81 12.63
CA ASN A 42 5.40 -8.83 13.02
C ASN A 42 5.66 -8.05 14.33
N TYR A 43 4.82 -7.05 14.65
CA TYR A 43 4.76 -6.49 16.00
C TYR A 43 4.51 -7.59 17.04
N GLY A 44 3.55 -8.50 16.79
CA GLY A 44 3.25 -9.61 17.70
C GLY A 44 4.39 -10.60 17.87
N ILE A 45 5.06 -10.96 16.78
CA ILE A 45 6.27 -11.78 16.86
C ILE A 45 7.32 -11.08 17.74
N ASN A 46 7.58 -9.80 17.49
CA ASN A 46 8.61 -9.06 18.22
C ASN A 46 8.24 -8.80 19.68
N LYS A 47 6.95 -8.59 19.98
CA LYS A 47 6.44 -8.24 21.31
C LYS A 47 6.20 -9.46 22.18
N ASP A 48 5.50 -10.47 21.68
CA ASP A 48 5.01 -11.59 22.50
C ASP A 48 5.94 -12.80 22.45
N ILE A 49 6.61 -13.03 21.32
CA ILE A 49 7.49 -14.20 21.16
C ILE A 49 8.93 -13.84 21.52
N LEU A 50 9.40 -12.68 21.06
CA LEU A 50 10.75 -12.21 21.37
C LEU A 50 10.82 -11.34 22.64
N GLU A 51 9.68 -11.14 23.31
CA GLU A 51 9.56 -10.46 24.60
C GLU A 51 10.17 -9.04 24.65
N HIS A 52 10.24 -8.34 23.51
CA HIS A 52 10.74 -6.96 23.49
C HIS A 52 9.73 -5.97 24.09
N SER A 53 10.21 -4.75 24.38
CA SER A 53 9.32 -3.67 24.82
C SER A 53 8.43 -3.20 23.67
N SER A 54 7.20 -2.77 23.97
CA SER A 54 6.22 -2.36 22.95
C SER A 54 6.78 -1.27 22.03
N LYS A 55 7.54 -0.32 22.59
CA LYS A 55 8.22 0.73 21.80
C LYS A 55 9.21 0.14 20.79
N LYS A 56 10.05 -0.83 21.19
CA LYS A 56 10.99 -1.50 20.29
C LYS A 56 10.24 -2.30 19.22
N SER A 57 9.18 -3.00 19.61
CA SER A 57 8.38 -3.80 18.69
C SER A 57 7.64 -2.95 17.65
N VAL A 58 7.14 -1.76 18.00
CA VAL A 58 6.58 -0.81 17.02
C VAL A 58 7.65 -0.34 16.04
N TYR A 59 8.83 0.06 16.51
CA TYR A 59 9.90 0.50 15.62
C TYR A 59 10.36 -0.62 14.68
N PHE A 60 10.49 -1.84 15.20
CA PHE A 60 10.80 -3.01 14.39
C PHE A 60 9.72 -3.21 13.32
N ALA A 61 8.44 -3.20 13.71
CA ALA A 61 7.35 -3.46 12.80
C ALA A 61 7.22 -2.44 11.68
N VAL A 62 7.31 -1.16 11.99
CA VAL A 62 7.32 -0.09 11.00
C VAL A 62 8.50 -0.22 10.06
N SER A 63 9.71 -0.40 10.60
CA SER A 63 10.93 -0.45 9.79
C SER A 63 10.95 -1.67 8.88
N PHE A 64 10.57 -2.84 9.42
CA PHE A 64 10.53 -4.09 8.67
C PHE A 64 9.54 -4.02 7.51
N THR A 65 8.30 -3.58 7.77
CA THR A 65 7.27 -3.51 6.73
C THR A 65 7.61 -2.47 5.65
N LEU A 66 8.06 -1.27 6.02
CA LEU A 66 8.46 -0.26 5.03
C LEU A 66 9.69 -0.69 4.22
N ALA A 67 10.65 -1.37 4.84
CA ALA A 67 11.81 -1.91 4.13
C ALA A 67 11.38 -2.97 3.10
N LEU A 68 10.46 -3.88 3.47
CA LEU A 68 9.93 -4.87 2.53
C LEU A 68 9.19 -4.23 1.35
N GLY A 69 8.33 -3.23 1.59
CA GLY A 69 7.64 -2.49 0.52
C GLY A 69 8.64 -1.80 -0.42
N THR A 70 9.65 -1.13 0.13
CA THR A 70 10.71 -0.48 -0.65
C THR A 70 11.53 -1.49 -1.47
N ILE A 71 11.87 -2.64 -0.88
CA ILE A 71 12.61 -3.71 -1.58
C ILE A 71 11.76 -4.32 -2.70
N LYS A 72 10.45 -4.49 -2.49
CA LYS A 72 9.52 -4.98 -3.52
C LYS A 72 9.52 -4.02 -4.71
N GLU A 73 9.33 -2.72 -4.48
CA GLU A 73 9.32 -1.72 -5.56
C GLU A 73 10.65 -1.62 -6.29
N TYR A 74 11.76 -1.72 -5.56
CA TYR A 74 13.09 -1.78 -6.17
C TYR A 74 13.30 -3.06 -6.99
N SER A 75 12.77 -4.19 -6.53
CA SER A 75 12.84 -5.47 -7.24
C SER A 75 11.98 -5.47 -8.50
N ASP A 76 10.78 -4.89 -8.45
CA ASP A 76 9.89 -4.73 -9.61
C ASP A 76 10.57 -3.87 -10.70
N LYS A 77 11.29 -2.82 -10.32
CA LYS A 77 12.13 -2.02 -11.23
C LYS A 77 13.15 -2.87 -12.00
N LYS A 78 13.75 -3.87 -11.35
CA LYS A 78 14.77 -4.73 -11.97
C LYS A 78 14.16 -5.88 -12.77
N LEU A 79 13.14 -6.55 -12.23
CA LEU A 79 12.59 -7.79 -12.75
C LEU A 79 11.48 -7.56 -13.79
N LYS A 80 10.55 -6.64 -13.49
CA LYS A 80 9.42 -6.33 -14.38
C LYS A 80 9.70 -5.15 -15.30
N LYS A 81 10.85 -4.46 -15.11
CA LYS A 81 11.23 -3.22 -15.81
C LYS A 81 10.19 -2.10 -15.65
N THR A 82 9.30 -2.23 -14.67
CA THR A 82 8.32 -1.22 -14.26
C THR A 82 9.01 -0.36 -13.22
N GLY A 83 9.29 0.92 -13.51
CA GLY A 83 10.00 1.80 -12.58
C GLY A 83 9.42 1.81 -11.16
N PHE A 84 10.19 2.33 -10.20
CA PHE A 84 9.77 2.43 -8.79
C PHE A 84 8.41 3.13 -8.68
N ASN A 85 7.40 2.47 -8.11
CA ASN A 85 6.07 3.04 -8.01
C ASN A 85 5.83 3.70 -6.64
N TRP A 86 5.92 5.02 -6.61
CA TRP A 86 5.64 5.82 -5.41
C TRP A 86 4.21 5.67 -4.88
N HIS A 87 3.26 5.26 -5.73
CA HIS A 87 1.88 5.03 -5.32
C HIS A 87 1.80 3.81 -4.42
N ASP A 88 2.49 2.73 -4.78
CA ASP A 88 2.55 1.51 -3.97
C ASP A 88 3.18 1.77 -2.61
N LEU A 89 4.28 2.53 -2.58
CA LEU A 89 4.90 2.94 -1.33
C LEU A 89 3.97 3.81 -0.46
N ALA A 90 3.12 4.64 -1.08
CA ALA A 90 2.13 5.42 -0.34
C ALA A 90 1.06 4.52 0.28
N TYR A 91 0.56 3.52 -0.45
CA TYR A 91 -0.39 2.54 0.09
C TYR A 91 0.25 1.67 1.18
N ASP A 92 1.53 1.30 1.04
CA ASP A 92 2.29 0.61 2.10
C ASP A 92 2.38 1.48 3.35
N THR A 93 2.67 2.78 3.20
CA THR A 93 2.77 3.72 4.32
C THR A 93 1.43 3.88 5.05
N VAL A 94 0.33 4.04 4.32
CA VAL A 94 -1.02 4.11 4.92
C VAL A 94 -1.40 2.78 5.59
N GLY A 95 -1.00 1.66 5.00
CA GLY A 95 -1.14 0.34 5.60
C GLY A 95 -0.39 0.22 6.92
N VAL A 96 0.87 0.66 6.98
CA VAL A 96 1.68 0.69 8.21
C VAL A 96 1.02 1.54 9.29
N ILE A 97 0.57 2.75 8.96
CA ILE A 97 -0.16 3.62 9.90
C ILE A 97 -1.41 2.91 10.43
N THR A 98 -2.17 2.25 9.55
CA THR A 98 -3.36 1.46 9.94
C THR A 98 -2.99 0.31 10.86
N GLY A 99 -1.90 -0.39 10.59
CA GLY A 99 -1.36 -1.44 11.47
C GLY A 99 -1.01 -0.91 12.86
N ILE A 100 -0.39 0.28 12.95
CA ILE A 100 -0.11 0.94 14.24
C ILE A 100 -1.41 1.29 14.97
N VAL A 101 -2.42 1.81 14.27
CA VAL A 101 -3.74 2.09 14.85
C VAL A 101 -4.35 0.81 15.41
N LEU A 102 -4.32 -0.29 14.65
CA LEU A 102 -4.82 -1.58 15.13
C LEU A 102 -4.06 -2.08 16.35
N ILE A 103 -2.73 -1.98 16.37
CA ILE A 103 -1.92 -2.33 17.54
C ILE A 103 -2.37 -1.52 18.76
N ASN A 104 -2.51 -0.19 18.65
CA ASN A 104 -2.84 0.68 19.77
C ASN A 104 -4.27 0.50 20.31
N ASN A 105 -5.18 -0.05 19.51
CA ASN A 105 -6.60 -0.20 19.90
C ASN A 105 -6.99 -1.64 20.23
N LEU A 106 -6.23 -2.64 19.77
CA LEU A 106 -6.58 -4.05 19.91
C LEU A 106 -5.58 -4.87 20.74
N ARG A 107 -4.43 -4.28 21.12
CA ARG A 107 -3.36 -4.96 21.86
C ARG A 107 -2.85 -4.14 23.02
#